data_AF-A0AAX1UNZ8-F1
#
_entry.id   AF-A0AAX1UNZ8-F1
#
_cell.length_a   1.000
_cell.length_b   1.000
_cell.length_c   1.000
_cell.angle_alpha   90.00
_cell.angle_beta   90.00
_cell.angle_gamma   90.00
#
_symmetry.space_group_name_H-M   'P 1'
#
loop_
_entity.id
_entity.type
_entity.pdbx_description
1 polymer ?
#
loop_
_entity_poly.entity_id
_entity_poly.type
_entity_poly.pdbx_seq_one_letter_code
_entity_poly.pdbx_strand_id
1 'polypeptide(L)'
;MSDISPTGLGLRHSLSLTAGTPVLTLTGIRPAEGIRPGDRLVARSGAVAVLAAETSTLPQAEMVAIGASTLAHGQPDETLLVPADQPLLLRGARAELLYGQSAVVLPARRLLDGQLTRLLRREDVELVTLTFAAPAAIYAGELHPVTRPEPLALTV
;
A
#
# COMPACT_ATOMS: atom_id res chain seq x y z
N MET A 1 34.42 12.97 10.99
CA MET A 1 34.12 13.49 12.35
C MET A 1 32.64 13.38 12.54
N SER A 2 32.27 12.56 13.51
CA SER A 2 30.92 12.13 13.84
C SER A 2 30.03 13.31 14.20
N ASP A 3 28.78 13.24 13.75
CA ASP A 3 27.68 13.75 14.54
C ASP A 3 26.55 12.72 14.49
N ILE A 4 26.46 11.93 15.57
CA ILE A 4 25.28 11.15 15.91
C ILE A 4 24.80 11.72 17.24
N SER A 5 23.58 12.26 17.26
CA SER A 5 22.55 12.18 18.33
C SER A 5 21.81 13.52 18.56
N PRO A 6 20.59 13.54 19.17
CA PRO A 6 19.82 12.44 19.78
C PRO A 6 18.33 12.35 19.34
N THR A 7 17.72 11.17 19.47
CA THR A 7 16.25 10.93 19.51
C THR A 7 15.44 11.00 18.20
N GLY A 8 15.84 10.23 17.20
CA GLY A 8 14.90 9.74 16.19
C GLY A 8 15.30 8.33 15.83
N LEU A 9 14.47 7.32 16.14
CA LEU A 9 14.50 6.13 15.28
C LEU A 9 14.31 6.68 13.87
N GLY A 10 15.32 6.59 13.01
CA GLY A 10 15.07 6.82 11.60
C GLY A 10 13.97 5.84 11.21
N LEU A 11 12.78 6.33 10.89
CA LEU A 11 11.70 5.49 10.39
C LEU A 11 11.81 5.53 8.87
N ARG A 12 12.00 4.37 8.26
CA ARG A 12 11.75 4.23 6.82
C ARG A 12 10.26 4.06 6.63
N HIS A 13 9.69 4.65 5.58
CA HIS A 13 8.27 4.50 5.28
C HIS A 13 8.10 3.48 4.17
N SER A 14 7.41 2.36 4.42
CA SER A 14 7.26 1.29 3.44
C SER A 14 5.80 0.93 3.18
N LEU A 15 5.49 0.49 1.97
CA LEU A 15 4.22 -0.14 1.63
C LEU A 15 4.51 -1.43 0.87
N SER A 16 3.67 -2.44 1.03
CA SER A 16 3.82 -3.71 0.32
C SER A 16 2.58 -3.97 -0.52
N LEU A 17 2.79 -4.18 -1.82
CA LEU A 17 1.74 -4.49 -2.79
C LEU A 17 1.99 -5.88 -3.36
N THR A 18 0.93 -6.56 -3.80
CA THR A 18 1.12 -7.77 -4.59
C THR A 18 1.70 -7.42 -5.96
N ALA A 19 2.52 -8.31 -6.52
CA ALA A 19 2.84 -8.25 -7.94
C ALA A 19 1.56 -8.16 -8.79
N GLY A 20 1.62 -7.43 -9.90
CA GLY A 20 0.49 -7.07 -10.76
C GLY A 20 -0.31 -5.85 -10.28
N THR A 21 -0.10 -5.35 -9.06
CA THR A 21 -0.85 -4.17 -8.57
C THR A 21 -0.53 -2.95 -9.43
N PRO A 22 -1.53 -2.30 -10.07
CA PRO A 22 -1.29 -1.11 -10.89
C PRO A 22 -0.96 0.09 -10.00
N VAL A 23 0.18 0.73 -10.23
CA VAL A 23 0.65 1.91 -9.48
C VAL A 23 0.75 3.10 -10.42
N LEU A 24 0.20 4.25 -10.01
CA LEU A 24 0.28 5.47 -10.79
C LEU A 24 1.65 6.14 -10.60
N THR A 25 2.38 6.30 -11.68
CA THR A 25 3.67 6.99 -11.73
C THR A 25 3.56 8.28 -12.57
N LEU A 26 4.57 9.15 -12.51
CA LEU A 26 4.61 10.34 -13.37
C LEU A 26 4.69 10.03 -14.87
N THR A 27 5.07 8.80 -15.25
CA THR A 27 5.16 8.36 -16.65
C THR A 27 3.98 7.49 -17.08
N GLY A 28 2.98 7.31 -16.21
CA GLY A 28 1.81 6.46 -16.46
C GLY A 28 1.64 5.35 -15.43
N ILE A 29 0.67 4.47 -15.66
CA ILE A 29 0.37 3.33 -14.80
C ILE A 29 1.39 2.21 -15.08
N ARG A 30 2.00 1.67 -14.03
CA ARG A 30 2.96 0.56 -14.10
C ARG A 30 2.65 -0.49 -13.03
N PRO A 31 2.91 -1.78 -13.28
CA PRO A 31 2.76 -2.80 -12.25
C PRO A 31 3.80 -2.61 -11.14
N ALA A 32 3.46 -3.01 -9.91
CA ALA A 32 4.28 -2.80 -8.71
C ALA A 32 5.69 -3.39 -8.85
N GLU A 33 5.81 -4.61 -9.38
CA GLU A 33 7.07 -5.33 -9.65
C GLU A 33 7.93 -4.66 -10.72
N GLY A 34 7.34 -3.73 -11.48
CA GLY A 34 8.06 -2.89 -12.43
C GLY A 34 8.71 -1.66 -11.80
N ILE A 35 8.34 -1.27 -10.58
CA ILE A 35 8.81 -0.04 -9.93
C ILE A 35 10.26 -0.19 -9.44
N ARG A 36 11.10 0.82 -9.67
CA ARG A 36 12.52 0.83 -9.33
C ARG A 36 12.89 2.02 -8.46
N PRO A 37 13.98 1.94 -7.68
CA PRO A 37 14.52 3.10 -6.97
C PRO A 37 14.75 4.28 -7.92
N GLY A 38 14.35 5.48 -7.50
CA GLY A 38 14.37 6.70 -8.31
C GLY A 38 13.08 6.96 -9.08
N ASP A 39 12.21 5.97 -9.29
CA ASP A 39 10.88 6.20 -9.87
C ASP A 39 10.06 7.16 -8.99
N ARG A 40 9.23 7.97 -9.65
CA ARG A 40 8.33 8.92 -8.98
C ARG A 40 6.89 8.43 -9.06
N LEU A 41 6.35 8.07 -7.90
CA LEU A 41 4.96 7.66 -7.76
C LEU A 41 4.09 8.86 -7.45
N VAL A 42 2.86 8.86 -7.98
CA VAL A 42 1.88 9.87 -7.64
C VAL A 42 1.33 9.51 -6.25
N ALA A 43 1.50 10.43 -5.31
CA ALA A 43 0.87 10.38 -4.00
C ALA A 43 -0.09 11.55 -3.83
N ARG A 44 -0.97 11.46 -2.83
CA ARG A 44 -1.91 12.53 -2.49
C ARG A 44 -1.21 13.86 -2.15
N SER A 45 -0.02 13.79 -1.56
CA SER A 45 0.81 14.95 -1.21
C SER A 45 1.63 15.50 -2.38
N GLY A 46 1.52 14.90 -3.57
CA GLY A 46 2.37 15.17 -4.73
C GLY A 46 3.24 13.96 -5.07
N ALA A 47 4.08 14.11 -6.10
CA ALA A 47 4.95 13.01 -6.53
C ALA A 47 6.05 12.73 -5.50
N VAL A 48 6.23 11.45 -5.14
CA VAL A 48 7.23 10.99 -4.18
C VAL A 48 8.21 10.02 -4.83
N ALA A 49 9.48 10.11 -4.46
CA ALA A 49 10.52 9.24 -4.99
C ALA A 49 10.60 7.92 -4.21
N VAL A 50 10.74 6.81 -4.93
CA VAL A 50 11.03 5.49 -4.37
C VAL A 50 12.50 5.41 -4.01
N LEU A 51 12.82 5.06 -2.77
CA LEU A 51 14.19 4.91 -2.28
C LEU A 51 14.70 3.48 -2.43
N ALA A 52 13.84 2.49 -2.23
CA ALA A 52 14.15 1.07 -2.39
C ALA A 52 12.91 0.33 -2.90
N ALA A 53 13.14 -0.75 -3.64
CA ALA A 53 12.11 -1.67 -4.11
C ALA A 53 12.63 -3.09 -3.93
N GLU A 54 11.93 -3.89 -3.13
CA GLU A 54 12.34 -5.23 -2.73
C GLU A 54 11.21 -6.21 -3.02
N THR A 55 11.53 -7.35 -3.62
CA THR A 55 10.58 -8.44 -3.85
C THR A 55 10.76 -9.52 -2.79
N SER A 56 9.66 -10.01 -2.25
CA SER A 56 9.64 -11.10 -1.27
C SER A 56 8.47 -12.03 -1.54
N THR A 57 8.59 -13.29 -1.14
CA THR A 57 7.49 -14.25 -1.20
C THR A 57 6.98 -14.52 0.21
N LEU A 58 5.69 -14.29 0.44
CA LEU A 58 5.04 -14.68 1.68
C LEU A 58 4.42 -16.08 1.52
N PRO A 59 4.91 -17.10 2.24
CA PRO A 59 4.44 -18.48 2.07
C PRO A 59 2.99 -18.66 2.49
N GLN A 60 2.51 -17.88 3.46
CA GLN A 60 1.10 -17.84 3.85
C GLN A 60 0.72 -16.41 4.21
N ALA A 61 -0.22 -15.83 3.46
CA ALA A 61 -0.67 -14.46 3.65
C ALA A 61 -2.20 -14.38 3.77
N GLU A 62 -2.67 -13.61 4.75
CA GLU A 62 -4.04 -13.10 4.77
C GLU A 62 -4.11 -11.88 3.86
N MET A 63 -4.92 -11.99 2.80
CA MET A 63 -5.10 -10.97 1.79
C MET A 63 -6.52 -10.47 1.82
N VAL A 64 -6.71 -9.17 1.64
CA VAL A 64 -8.03 -8.58 1.38
C VAL A 64 -8.15 -8.38 -0.11
N ALA A 65 -9.09 -9.11 -0.71
CA ALA A 65 -9.56 -8.88 -2.06
C ALA A 65 -10.53 -7.70 -2.04
N ILE A 66 -10.21 -6.67 -2.82
CA ILE A 66 -11.06 -5.48 -3.00
C ILE A 66 -11.51 -5.48 -4.45
N GLY A 67 -12.80 -5.75 -4.68
CA GLY A 67 -13.39 -5.78 -6.00
C GLY A 67 -13.51 -4.38 -6.60
N ALA A 68 -13.31 -4.27 -7.92
CA ALA A 68 -13.68 -3.08 -8.68
C ALA A 68 -15.17 -2.77 -8.49
N SER A 69 -15.51 -1.50 -8.29
CA SER A 69 -16.88 -1.08 -8.01
C SER A 69 -17.76 -1.17 -9.27
N THR A 70 -18.67 -2.14 -9.29
CA THR A 70 -20.02 -2.19 -9.92
C THR A 70 -20.24 -1.79 -11.39
N LEU A 71 -19.25 -1.37 -12.19
CA LEU A 71 -19.45 -1.01 -13.62
C LEU A 71 -19.07 -2.09 -14.64
N ALA A 72 -18.66 -3.26 -14.19
CA ALA A 72 -18.55 -4.43 -15.05
C ALA A 72 -19.08 -5.65 -14.29
N HIS A 73 -19.76 -6.55 -15.00
CA HIS A 73 -20.00 -7.91 -14.53
C HIS A 73 -18.65 -8.64 -14.48
N GLY A 74 -17.79 -8.22 -13.54
CA GLY A 74 -16.35 -8.40 -13.58
C GLY A 74 -15.91 -9.78 -13.14
N GLN A 75 -15.12 -10.40 -14.00
CA GLN A 75 -14.36 -11.62 -13.72
C GLN A 75 -13.38 -11.40 -12.54
N PRO A 76 -12.89 -12.48 -11.90
CA PRO A 76 -11.94 -12.43 -10.77
C PRO A 76 -10.69 -11.56 -10.98
N ASP A 77 -10.33 -11.24 -12.23
CA ASP A 77 -9.08 -10.56 -12.61
C ASP A 77 -9.03 -9.04 -12.35
N GLU A 78 -10.15 -8.38 -12.04
CA GLU A 78 -10.17 -6.95 -11.68
C GLU A 78 -10.21 -6.70 -10.16
N THR A 79 -9.80 -7.69 -9.38
CA THR A 79 -9.77 -7.61 -7.92
C THR A 79 -8.36 -7.31 -7.44
N LEU A 80 -8.17 -6.20 -6.74
CA LEU A 80 -6.87 -5.85 -6.17
C LEU A 80 -6.68 -6.61 -4.85
N LEU A 81 -5.52 -7.26 -4.70
CA LEU A 81 -5.15 -7.99 -3.49
C LEU A 81 -4.18 -7.14 -2.68
N VAL A 82 -4.52 -6.86 -1.43
CA VAL A 82 -3.59 -6.21 -0.47
C VAL A 82 -3.39 -7.09 0.75
N PRO A 83 -2.21 -7.08 1.39
CA PRO A 83 -2.04 -7.70 2.69
C PRO A 83 -3.08 -7.17 3.68
N ALA A 84 -3.69 -8.05 4.47
CA ALA A 84 -4.82 -7.70 5.33
C ALA A 84 -4.52 -6.59 6.34
N ASP A 85 -3.26 -6.46 6.74
CA ASP A 85 -2.82 -5.42 7.67
C ASP A 85 -2.34 -4.15 6.99
N GLN A 86 -2.34 -4.07 5.63
CA GLN A 86 -1.85 -2.90 4.88
C GLN A 86 -2.72 -1.69 5.22
N PRO A 87 -2.15 -0.60 5.75
CA PRO A 87 -2.91 0.62 5.98
C PRO A 87 -3.40 1.20 4.66
N LEU A 88 -4.68 1.51 4.64
CA LEU A 88 -5.36 2.16 3.54
C LEU A 88 -6.01 3.45 4.06
N LEU A 89 -6.01 4.49 3.22
CA LEU A 89 -6.69 5.74 3.50
C LEU A 89 -8.14 5.66 3.03
N LEU A 90 -9.10 5.56 3.95
CA LEU A 90 -10.53 5.65 3.68
C LEU A 90 -11.00 7.10 3.85
N ARG A 91 -11.81 7.61 2.92
CA ARG A 91 -12.30 9.00 2.93
C ARG A 91 -13.74 9.13 2.44
N GLY A 92 -14.31 10.32 2.59
CA GLY A 92 -15.63 10.68 2.07
C GLY A 92 -16.76 10.07 2.90
N ALA A 93 -17.94 9.97 2.30
CA ALA A 93 -19.17 9.56 3.00
C ALA A 93 -19.01 8.23 3.77
N ARG A 94 -18.25 7.27 3.25
CA ARG A 94 -18.00 5.99 3.95
C ARG A 94 -17.12 6.16 5.18
N ALA A 95 -16.13 7.06 5.17
CA ALA A 95 -15.33 7.39 6.35
C ALA A 95 -16.16 8.14 7.40
N GLU A 96 -16.96 9.10 6.96
CA GLU A 96 -17.81 9.90 7.84
C GLU A 96 -18.89 9.04 8.50
N LEU A 97 -19.55 8.18 7.73
CA LEU A 97 -20.62 7.32 8.24
C LEU A 97 -20.10 6.24 9.19
N LEU A 98 -18.94 5.63 8.91
CA LEU A 98 -18.41 4.53 9.72
C LEU A 98 -17.54 4.99 10.90
N TYR A 99 -16.88 6.15 10.78
CA TYR A 99 -15.88 6.59 11.76
C TYR A 99 -16.06 8.03 12.24
N GLY A 100 -17.05 8.78 11.73
CA GLY A 100 -17.29 10.17 12.11
C GLY A 100 -16.17 11.12 11.69
N GLN A 101 -15.30 10.72 10.75
CA GLN A 101 -14.15 11.50 10.27
C GLN A 101 -14.17 11.61 8.75
N SER A 102 -13.75 12.74 8.20
CA SER A 102 -13.66 12.94 6.74
C SER A 102 -12.58 12.08 6.08
N ALA A 103 -11.62 11.59 6.87
CA ALA A 103 -10.57 10.67 6.47
C ALA A 103 -10.08 9.84 7.67
N VAL A 104 -9.78 8.56 7.45
CA VAL A 104 -9.19 7.68 8.46
C VAL A 104 -8.24 6.68 7.80
N VAL A 105 -7.14 6.37 8.49
CA VAL A 105 -6.20 5.32 8.09
C VAL A 105 -6.46 4.07 8.93
N LEU A 106 -6.67 2.94 8.28
CA LEU A 106 -6.97 1.66 8.92
C LEU A 106 -6.36 0.50 8.13
N PRO A 107 -6.09 -0.66 8.78
CA PRO A 107 -5.68 -1.86 8.05
C PRO A 107 -6.81 -2.32 7.12
N ALA A 108 -6.44 -2.89 5.95
CA ALA A 108 -7.39 -3.34 4.94
C ALA A 108 -8.48 -4.28 5.48
N ARG A 109 -8.17 -5.14 6.48
CA ARG A 109 -9.16 -6.04 7.12
C ARG A 109 -10.33 -5.32 7.79
N ARG A 110 -10.22 -4.03 8.11
CA ARG A 110 -11.32 -3.23 8.66
C ARG A 110 -12.29 -2.73 7.59
N LEU A 111 -11.97 -2.91 6.30
CA LEU A 111 -12.85 -2.58 5.19
C LEU A 111 -13.75 -3.76 4.78
N LEU A 112 -13.61 -4.92 5.41
CA LEU A 112 -14.41 -6.13 5.12
C LEU A 112 -15.91 -5.83 5.29
N ASP A 113 -16.65 -5.94 4.19
CA ASP A 113 -18.11 -5.84 4.14
C ASP A 113 -18.78 -7.13 3.67
N GLY A 114 -17.98 -8.13 3.26
CA GLY A 114 -18.46 -9.43 2.79
C GLY A 114 -19.07 -9.40 1.38
N GLN A 115 -19.19 -8.23 0.75
CA GLN A 115 -19.75 -8.06 -0.58
C GLN A 115 -18.66 -7.76 -1.59
N LEU A 116 -18.04 -6.58 -1.44
CA LEU A 116 -17.01 -6.05 -2.32
C LEU A 116 -15.61 -6.27 -1.75
N THR A 117 -15.50 -6.51 -0.44
CA THR A 117 -14.24 -6.81 0.24
C THR A 117 -14.31 -8.15 0.96
N ARG A 118 -13.35 -9.04 0.66
CA ARG A 118 -13.31 -10.40 1.19
C ARG A 118 -11.92 -10.74 1.70
N LEU A 119 -11.85 -11.49 2.80
CA LEU A 119 -10.61 -12.02 3.32
C LEU A 119 -10.30 -13.36 2.62
N LEU A 120 -9.08 -13.49 2.10
CA LEU A 120 -8.59 -14.66 1.40
C LEU A 120 -7.29 -15.11 2.04
N ARG A 121 -7.10 -16.43 2.14
CA ARG A 121 -5.77 -17.00 2.39
C ARG A 121 -5.13 -17.34 1.06
N ARG A 122 -3.86 -16.97 0.91
CA ARG A 122 -3.05 -17.26 -0.27
C ARG A 122 -1.70 -17.77 0.18
N GLU A 123 -1.19 -18.72 -0.59
CA GLU A 123 0.15 -19.25 -0.42
C GLU A 123 1.07 -18.65 -1.48
N ASP A 124 2.35 -18.56 -1.16
CA ASP A 124 3.41 -18.07 -2.03
C ASP A 124 3.08 -16.74 -2.75
N VAL A 125 2.60 -15.76 -1.98
CA VAL A 125 2.25 -14.43 -2.49
C VAL A 125 3.52 -13.62 -2.72
N GLU A 126 3.77 -13.24 -3.98
CA GLU A 126 4.82 -12.29 -4.32
C GLU A 126 4.41 -10.87 -3.94
N LEU A 127 5.18 -10.27 -3.02
CA LEU A 127 5.04 -8.90 -2.58
C LEU A 127 6.20 -8.04 -3.05
N VAL A 128 5.88 -6.83 -3.46
CA VAL A 128 6.82 -5.76 -3.76
C VAL A 128 6.70 -4.72 -2.65
N THR A 129 7.77 -4.58 -1.88
CA THR A 129 7.89 -3.59 -0.80
C THR A 129 8.64 -2.37 -1.31
N LEU A 130 7.97 -1.21 -1.28
CA LEU A 130 8.50 0.06 -1.73
C LEU A 130 8.78 0.96 -0.53
N THR A 131 9.97 1.55 -0.48
CA THR A 131 10.42 2.42 0.61
C THR A 131 10.49 3.88 0.19
N PHE A 132 10.13 4.79 1.10
CA PHE A 132 10.03 6.24 0.91
C PHE A 132 10.66 6.99 2.09
N ALA A 133 11.00 8.26 1.85
CA ALA A 133 11.59 9.14 2.85
C ALA A 133 10.60 9.66 3.91
N ALA A 134 9.30 9.64 3.60
CA ALA A 134 8.25 10.25 4.42
C ALA A 134 6.92 9.50 4.24
N PRO A 135 5.94 9.70 5.14
CA PRO A 135 4.62 9.13 4.98
C PRO A 135 3.96 9.57 3.67
N ALA A 136 3.40 8.63 2.92
CA ALA A 136 2.69 8.92 1.68
C ALA A 136 1.47 8.01 1.49
N ALA A 137 0.42 8.56 0.88
CA ALA A 137 -0.73 7.81 0.38
C ALA A 137 -0.60 7.70 -1.14
N ILE A 138 -0.23 6.52 -1.63
CA ILE A 138 0.10 6.26 -3.04
C ILE A 138 -1.16 5.88 -3.81
N TYR A 139 -1.30 6.33 -5.05
CA TYR A 139 -2.38 5.88 -5.93
C TYR A 139 -2.04 4.51 -6.54
N ALA A 140 -2.80 3.47 -6.19
CA ALA A 140 -2.62 2.11 -6.69
C ALA A 140 -3.99 1.50 -7.08
N GLY A 141 -4.29 1.47 -8.38
CA GLY A 141 -5.64 1.19 -8.87
C GLY A 141 -6.65 2.17 -8.28
N GLU A 142 -7.79 1.64 -7.80
CA GLU A 142 -8.81 2.39 -7.06
C GLU A 142 -8.46 2.62 -5.58
N LEU A 143 -7.27 2.22 -5.13
CA LEU A 143 -6.85 2.32 -3.73
C LEU A 143 -5.87 3.46 -3.48
N HIS A 144 -5.84 3.84 -2.20
CA HIS A 144 -4.85 4.75 -1.63
C HIS A 144 -4.08 4.07 -0.48
N PRO A 145 -3.19 3.08 -0.76
CA PRO A 145 -2.31 2.51 0.25
C PRO A 145 -1.44 3.58 0.91
N VAL A 146 -1.35 3.51 2.23
CA VAL A 146 -0.56 4.42 3.06
C VAL A 146 0.70 3.70 3.53
N THR A 147 1.84 4.38 3.40
CA THR A 147 3.11 3.87 3.91
C THR A 147 3.06 3.65 5.42
N ARG A 148 3.50 2.48 5.88
CA ARG A 148 3.78 2.18 7.28
C ARG A 148 5.14 2.77 7.67
N PRO A 149 5.28 3.34 8.87
CA PRO A 149 6.60 3.55 9.46
C PRO A 149 7.21 2.19 9.84
N GLU A 150 8.48 1.99 9.52
CA GLU A 150 9.25 0.82 9.90
C GLU A 150 10.59 1.30 10.50
N PRO A 151 11.07 0.68 11.60
CA PRO A 151 12.37 1.00 12.16
C PRO A 151 13.47 0.79 11.11
N LEU A 152 14.37 1.77 10.92
CA LEU A 152 15.66 1.50 10.28
C LEU A 152 16.34 0.40 11.11
N ALA A 153 16.41 -0.81 10.55
CA ALA A 153 17.20 -1.89 11.12
C ALA A 153 18.62 -1.37 11.33
N LEU A 154 19.02 -1.25 12.60
CA LEU A 154 20.40 -0.93 12.95
C LEU A 154 21.24 -2.10 12.46
N THR A 155 21.96 -1.93 11.36
CA THR A 155 23.09 -2.80 11.07
C THR A 155 24.15 -2.48 12.12
N VAL A 156 24.20 -3.30 13.18
CA VAL A 156 25.26 -3.31 14.20
C VAL A 156 26.49 -4.00 13.63
#